data_AF-A0A3D1AWB4-F1
#
_entry.id   AF-A0A3D1AWB4-F1
#
_cell.length_a   1.000
_cell.length_b   1.000
_cell.length_c   1.000
_cell.angle_alpha   90.00
_cell.angle_beta   90.00
_cell.angle_gamma   90.00
#
_symmetry.space_group_name_H-M   'P 1'
#
loop_
_entity.id
_entity.type
_entity.pdbx_description
1 polymer ?
#
loop_
_entity_poly.entity_id
_entity_poly.type
_entity_poly.pdbx_seq_one_letter_code
_entity_poly.pdbx_strand_id
1 'polypeptide(L)'
;MEFSAATMEFESLRRLLGRYIGSPPGAALLAACQPHANRGLLEADLAETGEAMEYLRTASRPQAAGSGAAIRIQFSGIADVTQTLHKLRIEGATLEAREVFELFALLDRAADARSILNAAAERFPRLGERARGIGDFHALLIEFEGKILPDGSVADNASVALARLRRDIDRQKRAIQESLEKFLREHRDEGILQEEIVTIR
;
A
#
# COMPACT_ATOMS: atom_id res chain seq x y z
N MET A 1 -12.42 36.46 16.94
CA MET A 1 -11.07 36.44 17.54
C MET A 1 -10.13 35.92 16.48
N GLU A 2 -9.24 36.77 15.97
CA GLU A 2 -8.12 36.34 15.13
C GLU A 2 -7.03 35.80 16.05
N PHE A 3 -6.71 34.51 15.95
CA PHE A 3 -5.57 33.93 16.64
C PHE A 3 -4.34 34.19 15.77
N SER A 4 -3.31 34.82 16.34
CA SER A 4 -2.01 34.85 15.68
C SER A 4 -1.35 33.47 15.82
N ALA A 5 -1.40 32.67 14.76
CA ALA A 5 -0.74 31.36 14.71
C ALA A 5 0.77 31.44 15.02
N ALA A 6 1.38 32.61 14.74
CA ALA A 6 2.75 32.93 15.09
C ALA A 6 2.96 33.05 16.61
N THR A 7 2.01 33.66 17.33
CA THR A 7 2.09 33.79 18.80
C THR A 7 1.93 32.45 19.51
N MET A 8 1.24 31.49 18.90
CA MET A 8 1.05 30.13 19.43
C MET A 8 2.15 29.14 19.00
N GLU A 9 3.16 29.61 18.25
CA GLU A 9 4.20 28.75 17.66
C GLU A 9 3.65 27.52 16.92
N PHE A 10 2.47 27.64 16.32
CA PHE A 10 1.73 26.51 15.75
C PHE A 10 2.52 25.77 14.67
N GLU A 11 3.25 26.51 13.82
CA GLU A 11 4.13 25.94 12.80
C GLU A 11 5.33 25.18 13.40
N SER A 12 5.84 25.60 14.55
CA SER A 12 6.88 24.85 15.27
C SER A 12 6.32 23.53 15.82
N LEU A 13 5.11 23.55 16.38
CA LEU A 13 4.43 22.34 16.84
C LEU A 13 4.14 21.38 15.67
N ARG A 14 3.64 21.87 14.54
CA ARG A 14 3.42 21.06 13.33
C ARG A 14 4.70 20.39 12.85
N ARG A 15 5.80 21.15 12.76
CA ARG A 15 7.10 20.58 12.38
C ARG A 15 7.59 19.52 13.37
N LEU A 16 7.33 19.69 14.66
CA LEU A 16 7.66 18.67 15.67
C LEU A 16 6.83 17.41 15.48
N LEU A 17 5.50 17.55 15.33
CA LEU A 17 4.58 16.41 15.11
C LEU A 17 4.90 15.67 13.82
N GLY A 18 5.31 16.38 12.77
CA GLY A 18 5.69 15.78 11.48
C GLY A 18 6.79 14.72 11.59
N ARG A 19 7.65 14.79 12.61
CA ARG A 19 8.69 13.77 12.89
C ARG A 19 8.13 12.43 13.34
N TYR A 20 6.89 12.42 13.84
CA TYR A 20 6.21 11.23 14.36
C TYR A 20 5.16 10.66 13.39
N ILE A 21 4.96 11.30 12.24
CA ILE A 21 4.02 10.85 11.22
C ILE A 21 4.69 9.80 10.33
N GLY A 22 4.07 8.62 10.24
CA GLY A 22 4.61 7.48 9.51
C GLY A 22 4.15 7.33 8.05
N SER A 23 3.19 8.14 7.59
CA SER A 23 2.57 7.97 6.27
C SER A 23 2.38 9.29 5.51
N PRO A 24 2.46 9.27 4.16
CA PRO A 24 2.16 10.44 3.33
C PRO A 24 0.75 11.01 3.55
N PRO A 25 -0.33 10.20 3.65
CA PRO A 25 -1.66 10.72 3.99
C PRO A 25 -1.71 11.41 5.36
N GLY A 26 -0.99 10.89 6.36
CA GLY A 26 -0.87 11.55 7.66
C GLY A 26 -0.17 12.91 7.56
N ALA A 27 0.87 13.01 6.72
CA ALA A 27 1.59 14.25 6.49
C ALA A 27 0.70 15.29 5.81
N ALA A 28 -0.13 14.87 4.86
CA ALA A 28 -1.14 15.73 4.22
C ALA A 28 -2.21 16.21 5.21
N LEU A 29 -2.68 15.35 6.13
CA LEU A 29 -3.61 15.75 7.19
C LEU A 29 -2.99 16.81 8.11
N LEU A 30 -1.74 16.60 8.55
CA LEU A 30 -1.01 17.59 9.34
C LEU A 30 -0.78 18.90 8.57
N ALA A 31 -0.56 18.82 7.25
CA ALA A 31 -0.42 19.97 6.35
C ALA A 31 -1.73 20.78 6.22
N ALA A 32 -2.88 20.13 6.36
CA ALA A 32 -4.19 20.77 6.33
C ALA A 32 -4.66 21.28 7.70
N CYS A 33 -4.08 20.82 8.81
CA CYS A 33 -4.45 21.25 10.16
C CYS A 33 -4.30 22.78 10.34
N GLN A 34 -5.35 23.41 10.85
CA GLN A 34 -5.41 24.83 11.19
C GLN A 34 -6.02 25.00 12.58
N PRO A 35 -5.58 25.98 13.38
CA PRO A 35 -6.20 26.26 14.67
C PRO A 35 -7.62 26.80 14.47
N HIS A 36 -8.53 26.45 15.36
CA HIS A 36 -9.90 26.98 15.38
C HIS A 36 -10.41 27.18 16.80
N ALA A 37 -11.47 27.98 16.96
CA ALA A 37 -12.07 28.32 18.25
C ALA A 37 -13.45 27.70 18.49
N ASN A 38 -13.91 26.83 17.60
CA ASN A 38 -15.15 26.11 17.83
C ASN A 38 -14.98 25.15 19.01
N ARG A 39 -15.54 25.52 20.17
CA ARG A 39 -15.44 24.76 21.42
C ARG A 39 -15.93 23.32 21.28
N GLY A 40 -17.06 23.10 20.61
CA GLY A 40 -17.63 21.76 20.47
C GLY A 40 -16.73 20.83 19.66
N LEU A 41 -16.11 21.35 18.60
CA LEU A 41 -15.12 20.59 17.82
C LEU A 41 -13.85 20.32 18.65
N LEU A 42 -13.34 21.31 19.37
CA LEU A 42 -12.15 21.14 20.22
C LEU A 42 -12.36 20.08 21.30
N GLU A 43 -13.52 20.08 21.97
CA GLU A 43 -13.86 19.08 22.99
C GLU A 43 -13.94 17.67 22.39
N ALA A 44 -14.50 17.53 21.18
CA ALA A 44 -14.55 16.26 20.47
C ALA A 44 -13.16 15.76 20.04
N ASP A 45 -12.34 16.63 19.44
CA ASP A 45 -11.00 16.31 18.96
C ASP A 45 -10.06 15.93 20.12
N LEU A 46 -10.13 16.65 21.24
CA LEU A 46 -9.36 16.34 22.45
C LEU A 46 -9.81 15.04 23.11
N ALA A 47 -11.11 14.76 23.13
CA ALA A 47 -11.62 13.50 23.66
C ALA A 47 -11.16 12.30 22.82
N GLU A 48 -11.19 12.41 21.49
CA GLU A 48 -10.64 11.39 20.59
C GLU A 48 -9.12 11.23 20.78
N THR A 49 -8.38 12.34 20.88
CA THR A 49 -6.93 12.32 21.12
C THR A 49 -6.60 11.63 22.45
N GLY A 50 -7.36 11.92 23.51
CA GLY A 50 -7.20 11.27 24.82
C GLY A 50 -7.44 9.76 24.76
N GLU A 51 -8.47 9.34 24.04
CA GLU A 51 -8.76 7.92 23.79
C GLU A 51 -7.64 7.24 22.99
N ALA A 52 -7.15 7.87 21.91
CA ALA A 52 -6.02 7.39 21.11
C ALA A 52 -4.73 7.24 21.94
N MET A 53 -4.45 8.19 22.84
CA MET A 53 -3.31 8.10 23.75
C MET A 53 -3.43 6.92 24.71
N GLU A 54 -4.61 6.65 25.26
CA GLU A 54 -4.86 5.50 26.14
C GLU A 54 -4.73 4.17 25.38
N TYR A 55 -5.25 4.13 24.16
CA TYR A 55 -5.10 2.99 23.26
C TYR A 55 -3.62 2.69 22.98
N LEU A 56 -2.83 3.68 22.58
CA LEU A 56 -1.40 3.51 22.32
C LEU A 56 -0.62 3.05 23.56
N ARG A 57 -0.96 3.58 24.74
CA ARG A 57 -0.37 3.15 26.02
C ARG A 57 -0.71 1.70 26.33
N THR A 58 -1.95 1.28 26.08
CA THR A 58 -2.38 -0.12 26.25
C THR A 58 -1.69 -1.05 25.27
N ALA A 59 -1.54 -0.62 24.01
CA ALA A 59 -0.94 -1.41 22.94
C ALA A 59 0.59 -1.56 23.05
N SER A 60 1.26 -0.70 23.82
CA SER A 60 2.71 -0.72 24.01
C SER A 60 3.16 -1.61 25.17
N ARG A 61 2.24 -2.14 25.98
CA ARG A 61 2.57 -3.00 27.12
C ARG A 61 2.68 -4.47 26.65
N PRO A 62 3.71 -5.23 27.06
CA PRO A 62 3.74 -6.67 26.87
C PRO A 62 2.58 -7.28 27.64
N GLN A 63 1.61 -7.91 26.95
CA GLN A 63 0.47 -8.54 27.61
C GLN A 63 0.62 -10.07 27.58
N ALA A 64 0.24 -10.72 28.68
CA ALA A 64 0.12 -12.16 28.75
C ALA A 64 -0.96 -12.64 27.75
N ALA A 65 -0.71 -13.76 27.09
CA ALA A 65 -1.63 -14.32 26.11
C ALA A 65 -3.01 -14.59 26.74
N GLY A 66 -4.04 -13.88 26.29
CA GLY A 66 -5.41 -14.11 26.73
C GLY A 66 -6.26 -12.85 26.82
N SER A 67 -6.87 -12.50 25.69
CA SER A 67 -8.05 -11.62 25.54
C SER A 67 -7.87 -10.11 25.73
N GLY A 68 -8.20 -9.34 24.70
CA GLY A 68 -8.46 -7.89 24.78
C GLY A 68 -7.23 -6.97 24.72
N ALA A 69 -6.05 -7.48 24.37
CA ALA A 69 -4.87 -6.66 24.18
C ALA A 69 -5.04 -5.76 22.94
N ALA A 70 -4.94 -4.44 23.14
CA ALA A 70 -4.87 -3.50 22.02
C ALA A 70 -3.63 -3.82 21.18
N ILE A 71 -3.79 -4.10 19.89
CA ILE A 71 -2.68 -4.35 18.96
C ILE A 71 -2.26 -3.00 18.37
N ARG A 72 -0.97 -2.68 18.35
CA ARG A 72 -0.51 -1.40 17.78
C ARG A 72 -0.72 -1.36 16.27
N ILE A 73 -1.46 -0.36 15.78
CA ILE A 73 -1.61 -0.08 14.35
C ILE A 73 -0.30 0.46 13.78
N GLN A 74 0.11 -0.06 12.62
CA GLN A 74 1.31 0.36 11.92
C GLN A 74 0.97 1.25 10.73
N PHE A 75 1.29 2.53 10.85
CA PHE A 75 1.12 3.51 9.79
C PHE A 75 2.38 3.69 8.92
N SER A 76 3.50 3.04 9.27
CA SER A 76 4.75 3.13 8.50
C SER A 76 4.75 2.22 7.27
N GLY A 77 5.50 2.64 6.24
CA GLY A 77 5.68 1.87 5.01
C GLY A 77 4.51 1.95 4.03
N ILE A 78 3.59 2.90 4.24
CA ILE A 78 2.50 3.18 3.31
C ILE A 78 3.04 4.08 2.19
N ALA A 79 2.93 3.62 0.94
CA ALA A 79 3.31 4.40 -0.24
C ALA A 79 2.36 5.59 -0.45
N ASP A 80 2.83 6.63 -1.11
CA ASP A 80 1.97 7.74 -1.54
C ASP A 80 1.20 7.35 -2.81
N VAL A 81 -0.06 6.96 -2.63
CA VAL A 81 -0.95 6.56 -3.72
C VAL A 81 -1.80 7.71 -4.25
N THR A 82 -1.49 8.97 -3.92
CA THR A 82 -2.31 10.13 -4.30
C THR A 82 -2.55 10.18 -5.81
N GLN A 83 -1.48 10.02 -6.61
CA GLN A 83 -1.57 10.01 -8.07
C GLN A 83 -2.38 8.81 -8.60
N THR A 84 -2.18 7.62 -8.01
CA THR A 84 -2.98 6.42 -8.32
C THR A 84 -4.48 6.67 -8.10
N LEU A 85 -4.85 7.31 -6.99
CA LEU A 85 -6.24 7.66 -6.69
C LEU A 85 -6.81 8.71 -7.66
N HIS A 86 -6.01 9.69 -8.08
CA HIS A 86 -6.43 10.63 -9.13
C HIS A 86 -6.68 9.92 -10.46
N LYS A 87 -5.79 9.00 -10.83
CA LYS A 87 -5.87 8.22 -12.07
C LYS A 87 -7.12 7.33 -12.10
N LEU A 88 -7.49 6.71 -10.97
CA LEU A 88 -8.73 5.92 -10.83
C LEU A 88 -10.02 6.71 -11.10
N ARG A 89 -10.01 8.04 -10.97
CA ARG A 89 -11.18 8.88 -11.25
C ARG A 89 -11.36 9.19 -12.73
N ILE A 90 -10.37 8.88 -13.56
CA ILE A 90 -10.39 9.12 -15.01
C ILE A 90 -10.92 7.86 -15.68
N GLU A 91 -12.06 7.97 -16.34
CA GLU A 91 -12.65 6.85 -17.07
C GLU A 91 -11.71 6.34 -18.17
N GLY A 92 -11.53 5.02 -18.24
CA GLY A 92 -10.64 4.38 -19.21
C GLY A 92 -9.14 4.43 -18.87
N ALA A 93 -8.74 5.10 -17.78
CA ALA A 93 -7.35 5.05 -17.34
C ALA A 93 -6.98 3.66 -16.77
N THR A 94 -5.78 3.19 -17.09
CA THR A 94 -5.26 1.90 -16.63
C THR A 94 -4.17 2.09 -15.58
N LEU A 95 -4.22 1.33 -14.49
CA LEU A 95 -3.15 1.32 -13.51
C LEU A 95 -2.03 0.37 -13.94
N GLU A 96 -0.79 0.81 -13.75
CA GLU A 96 0.39 -0.03 -13.88
C GLU A 96 0.46 -1.02 -12.72
N ALA A 97 1.08 -2.17 -12.93
CA ALA A 97 1.17 -3.22 -11.91
C ALA A 97 1.78 -2.72 -10.59
N ARG A 98 2.76 -1.82 -10.64
CA ARG A 98 3.33 -1.17 -9.45
C ARG A 98 2.32 -0.29 -8.72
N GLU A 99 1.54 0.52 -9.44
CA GLU A 99 0.49 1.37 -8.85
C GLU A 99 -0.57 0.51 -8.17
N VAL A 100 -0.94 -0.62 -8.79
CA VAL A 100 -1.88 -1.56 -8.19
C VAL A 100 -1.30 -2.22 -6.94
N PHE A 101 -0.04 -2.67 -6.98
CA PHE A 101 0.64 -3.24 -5.81
C PHE A 101 0.61 -2.29 -4.61
N GLU A 102 0.99 -1.02 -4.81
CA GLU A 102 1.02 -0.01 -3.75
C GLU A 102 -0.38 0.32 -3.21
N LEU A 103 -1.38 0.38 -4.09
CA LEU A 103 -2.77 0.56 -3.69
C LEU A 103 -3.27 -0.61 -2.84
N PHE A 104 -3.00 -1.86 -3.25
CA PHE A 104 -3.42 -3.04 -2.49
C PHE A 104 -2.70 -3.16 -1.15
N ALA A 105 -1.42 -2.77 -1.07
CA ALA A 105 -0.71 -2.67 0.20
C ALA A 105 -1.37 -1.65 1.16
N LEU A 106 -1.90 -0.53 0.64
CA LEU A 106 -2.69 0.40 1.45
C LEU A 106 -4.02 -0.23 1.91
N LEU A 107 -4.74 -0.93 1.02
CA LEU A 107 -6.02 -1.55 1.34
C LEU A 107 -5.85 -2.65 2.40
N ASP A 108 -4.78 -3.43 2.33
CA ASP A 108 -4.41 -4.44 3.33
C ASP A 108 -4.21 -3.80 4.71
N ARG A 109 -3.41 -2.73 4.79
CA ARG A 109 -3.22 -1.96 6.03
C ARG A 109 -4.52 -1.34 6.56
N ALA A 110 -5.42 -0.92 5.67
CA ALA A 110 -6.71 -0.39 6.05
C ALA A 110 -7.61 -1.50 6.65
N ALA A 111 -7.62 -2.69 6.05
CA ALA A 111 -8.36 -3.84 6.55
C ALA A 111 -7.84 -4.29 7.93
N ASP A 112 -6.52 -4.34 8.12
CA ASP A 112 -5.89 -4.61 9.42
C ASP A 112 -6.30 -3.58 10.47
N ALA A 113 -6.17 -2.28 10.16
CA ALA A 113 -6.54 -1.21 11.07
C ALA A 113 -8.03 -1.29 11.46
N ARG A 114 -8.92 -1.56 10.49
CA ARG A 114 -10.35 -1.76 10.73
C ARG A 114 -10.61 -2.92 11.67
N SER A 115 -9.98 -4.08 11.44
CA SER A 115 -10.12 -5.27 12.30
C SER A 115 -9.66 -5.00 13.73
N ILE A 116 -8.47 -4.42 13.88
CA ILE A 116 -7.87 -4.09 15.19
C ILE A 116 -8.75 -3.10 15.97
N LEU A 117 -9.21 -2.03 15.32
CA LEU A 117 -10.03 -1.01 15.98
C LEU A 117 -11.42 -1.53 16.35
N ASN A 118 -12.03 -2.36 15.48
CA ASN A 118 -13.31 -3.01 15.80
C ASN A 118 -13.19 -3.94 17.02
N ALA A 119 -12.10 -4.72 17.11
CA ALA A 119 -11.85 -5.58 18.26
C ALA A 119 -11.64 -4.80 19.57
N ALA A 120 -11.20 -3.54 19.47
CA ALA A 120 -10.96 -2.65 20.60
C ALA A 120 -12.15 -1.71 20.90
N ALA A 121 -13.22 -1.74 20.09
CA ALA A 121 -14.28 -0.73 20.08
C ALA A 121 -15.10 -0.67 21.38
N GLU A 122 -15.22 -1.78 22.12
CA GLU A 122 -15.90 -1.78 23.42
C GLU A 122 -15.18 -0.88 24.44
N ARG A 123 -13.85 -0.89 24.42
CA ARG A 123 -13.02 -0.07 25.32
C ARG A 123 -12.68 1.30 24.74
N PHE A 124 -12.61 1.40 23.41
CA PHE A 124 -12.24 2.61 22.68
C PHE A 124 -13.32 2.92 21.62
N PRO A 125 -14.50 3.41 22.05
CA PRO A 125 -15.65 3.58 21.17
C PRO A 125 -15.44 4.63 20.08
N ARG A 126 -14.70 5.72 20.33
CA ARG A 126 -14.44 6.75 19.30
C ARG A 126 -13.51 6.22 18.21
N LEU A 127 -12.51 5.41 18.58
CA LEU A 127 -11.68 4.72 17.62
C LEU A 127 -12.47 3.63 16.86
N GLY A 128 -13.42 2.98 17.53
CA GLY A 128 -14.41 2.11 16.89
C GLY A 128 -15.25 2.84 15.83
N GLU A 129 -15.69 4.07 16.09
CA GLU A 129 -16.36 4.91 15.08
C GLU A 129 -15.45 5.21 13.89
N ARG A 130 -14.17 5.52 14.11
CA ARG A 130 -13.19 5.71 13.02
C ARG A 130 -13.05 4.45 12.16
N ALA A 131 -13.09 3.27 12.76
CA ALA A 131 -13.04 1.99 12.03
C ALA A 131 -14.22 1.80 11.07
N ARG A 132 -15.41 2.32 11.41
CA ARG A 132 -16.60 2.26 10.54
C ARG A 132 -16.46 3.13 9.30
N GLY A 133 -15.64 4.17 9.36
CA GLY A 133 -15.29 4.98 8.19
C GLY A 133 -14.35 4.27 7.20
N ILE A 134 -13.76 3.14 7.59
CA ILE A 134 -12.89 2.34 6.72
C ILE A 134 -13.75 1.32 5.96
N GLY A 135 -13.60 1.29 4.64
CA GLY A 135 -14.28 0.33 3.78
C GLY A 135 -13.91 -1.13 4.08
N ASP A 136 -14.78 -2.05 3.67
CA ASP A 136 -14.48 -3.48 3.70
C ASP A 136 -13.82 -3.91 2.39
N PHE A 137 -12.54 -4.25 2.46
CA PHE A 137 -11.74 -4.61 1.29
C PHE A 137 -11.36 -6.09 1.26
N HIS A 138 -11.86 -6.92 2.18
CA HIS A 138 -11.40 -8.31 2.33
C HIS A 138 -11.64 -9.16 1.09
N ALA A 139 -12.82 -9.06 0.48
CA ALA A 139 -13.14 -9.78 -0.75
C ALA A 139 -12.21 -9.39 -1.91
N LEU A 140 -11.92 -8.08 -2.03
CA LEU A 140 -11.03 -7.56 -3.07
C LEU A 140 -9.58 -7.99 -2.84
N LEU A 141 -9.11 -7.97 -1.59
CA LEU A 141 -7.77 -8.43 -1.21
C LEU A 141 -7.59 -9.92 -1.52
N ILE A 142 -8.55 -10.78 -1.18
CA ILE A 142 -8.54 -12.21 -1.53
C ILE A 142 -8.51 -12.41 -3.04
N GLU A 143 -9.35 -11.68 -3.78
CA GLU A 143 -9.39 -11.80 -5.23
C GLU A 143 -8.04 -11.46 -5.86
N PHE A 144 -7.29 -10.54 -5.27
CA PHE A 144 -6.05 -10.02 -5.83
C PHE A 144 -4.79 -10.68 -5.28
N GLU A 145 -4.94 -11.55 -4.29
CA GLU A 145 -3.84 -12.26 -3.65
C GLU A 145 -3.00 -13.03 -4.67
N GLY A 146 -1.68 -12.80 -4.64
CA GLY A 146 -0.72 -13.47 -5.52
C GLY A 146 -0.79 -13.09 -7.01
N LYS A 147 -1.67 -12.16 -7.43
CA LYS A 147 -1.77 -11.73 -8.84
C LYS A 147 -0.69 -10.73 -9.25
N ILE A 148 -0.26 -9.88 -8.33
CA ILE A 148 0.84 -8.93 -8.53
C ILE A 148 1.96 -9.25 -7.55
N LEU A 149 3.17 -9.37 -8.07
CA LEU A 149 4.36 -9.72 -7.33
C LEU A 149 5.01 -8.47 -6.70
N PRO A 150 5.80 -8.63 -5.62
CA PRO A 150 6.44 -7.49 -4.93
C PRO A 150 7.37 -6.65 -5.81
N ASP A 151 7.92 -7.23 -6.88
CA ASP A 151 8.74 -6.54 -7.88
C ASP A 151 7.91 -5.67 -8.85
N GLY A 152 6.58 -5.65 -8.70
CA GLY A 152 5.67 -4.91 -9.56
C GLY A 152 5.32 -5.64 -10.85
N SER A 153 5.66 -6.92 -10.99
CA SER A 153 5.26 -7.73 -12.13
C SER A 153 3.93 -8.46 -11.90
N VAL A 154 3.25 -8.81 -12.99
CA VAL A 154 2.02 -9.62 -12.93
C VAL A 154 2.41 -11.10 -12.92
N ALA A 155 1.87 -11.88 -11.98
CA ALA A 155 2.12 -13.31 -11.90
C ALA A 155 1.57 -14.05 -13.12
N ASP A 156 2.23 -15.13 -13.55
CA ASP A 156 1.80 -15.93 -14.73
C ASP A 156 0.37 -16.43 -14.59
N ASN A 157 0.00 -16.84 -13.38
CA ASN A 157 -1.31 -17.38 -13.02
C ASN A 157 -2.34 -16.29 -12.65
N ALA A 158 -2.02 -15.00 -12.81
CA ALA A 158 -2.96 -13.92 -12.52
C ALA A 158 -4.26 -14.04 -13.34
N SER A 159 -4.18 -14.66 -14.53
CA SER A 159 -5.34 -15.18 -15.25
C SER A 159 -4.99 -16.41 -16.07
N VAL A 160 -5.99 -17.26 -16.36
CA VAL A 160 -5.82 -18.45 -17.21
C VAL A 160 -5.35 -18.07 -18.62
N ALA A 161 -5.88 -16.97 -19.17
CA ALA A 161 -5.50 -16.48 -20.50
C ALA A 161 -4.04 -16.01 -20.54
N LEU A 162 -3.60 -15.23 -19.54
CA LEU A 162 -2.21 -14.79 -19.43
C LEU A 162 -1.26 -15.97 -19.27
N ALA A 163 -1.59 -16.93 -18.41
CA ALA A 163 -0.79 -18.14 -18.22
C ALA A 163 -0.62 -18.92 -19.52
N ARG A 164 -1.68 -19.03 -20.32
CA ARG A 164 -1.64 -19.68 -21.65
C ARG A 164 -0.74 -18.90 -22.61
N LEU A 165 -0.93 -17.58 -22.73
CA LEU A 165 -0.13 -16.74 -23.62
C LEU A 165 1.36 -16.80 -23.30
N ARG A 166 1.73 -16.73 -22.01
CA ARG A 166 3.15 -16.83 -21.60
C ARG A 166 3.77 -18.19 -21.93
N ARG A 167 3.02 -19.29 -21.72
CA ARG A 167 3.47 -20.63 -22.14
C ARG A 167 3.67 -20.75 -23.65
N ASP A 168 2.78 -20.15 -24.44
CA ASP A 168 2.88 -20.15 -25.90
C ASP A 168 4.10 -19.33 -26.37
N ILE A 169 4.37 -18.18 -25.73
CA ILE A 169 5.58 -17.37 -25.96
C ILE A 169 6.84 -18.18 -25.65
N ASP A 170 6.91 -18.85 -24.50
CA ASP A 170 8.08 -19.64 -24.12
C ASP A 170 8.33 -20.82 -25.06
N ARG A 171 7.25 -21.49 -25.50
CA ARG A 171 7.34 -22.56 -26.50
C ARG A 171 7.90 -22.02 -27.83
N GLN A 172 7.41 -20.86 -28.28
CA GLN A 172 7.87 -20.25 -29.52
C GLN A 172 9.34 -19.81 -29.42
N LYS A 173 9.77 -19.24 -28.28
CA LYS A 173 11.18 -18.89 -28.04
C LYS A 173 12.09 -20.10 -28.15
N ARG A 174 11.72 -21.24 -27.55
CA ARG A 174 12.48 -22.50 -27.65
C ARG A 174 12.57 -23.00 -29.09
N ALA A 175 11.45 -23.00 -29.81
CA ALA A 175 11.43 -23.43 -31.22
C ALA A 175 12.32 -22.54 -32.11
N ILE A 176 12.32 -21.22 -31.89
CA ILE A 176 13.20 -20.29 -32.60
C ILE A 176 14.68 -20.58 -32.27
N GLN A 177 15.00 -20.78 -30.99
CA GLN A 177 16.36 -21.08 -30.55
C GLN A 177 16.87 -22.40 -31.16
N GLU A 178 16.07 -23.47 -31.10
CA GLU A 178 16.40 -24.77 -31.69
C GLU A 178 16.63 -24.65 -33.21
N SER A 179 15.79 -23.89 -33.90
CA SER A 179 15.95 -23.63 -35.34
C SER A 179 17.23 -22.84 -35.65
N LEU A 180 17.57 -21.85 -34.84
CA LEU A 180 18.79 -21.05 -35.01
C LEU A 180 20.05 -21.88 -34.73
N GLU A 181 20.03 -22.69 -33.68
CA GLU A 181 21.11 -23.60 -33.36
C GLU A 181 21.34 -24.63 -34.48
N LYS A 182 20.25 -25.17 -35.05
CA LYS A 182 20.33 -26.08 -36.20
C LYS A 182 20.92 -25.37 -37.42
N PHE A 183 20.42 -24.19 -37.76
CA PHE A 183 20.92 -23.39 -38.88
C PHE A 183 22.42 -23.07 -38.74
N LEU A 184 22.86 -22.65 -37.54
CA LEU A 184 24.27 -22.35 -37.27
C LEU A 184 25.16 -23.60 -37.33
N ARG A 185 24.66 -24.76 -36.90
CA ARG A 185 25.40 -26.03 -37.04
C ARG A 185 25.58 -26.41 -38.52
N GLU A 186 24.51 -26.34 -39.31
CA GLU A 186 24.56 -26.67 -40.74
C GLU A 186 25.54 -25.77 -41.52
N HIS A 187 25.61 -24.48 -41.21
CA HIS A 187 26.50 -23.53 -41.90
C HIS A 187 27.92 -23.44 -41.30
N ARG A 188 28.17 -24.06 -40.14
CA ARG A 188 29.54 -24.23 -39.61
C ARG A 188 30.34 -25.26 -40.41
N ASP A 189 29.68 -26.32 -40.86
CA ASP A 189 30.31 -27.39 -41.66
C ASP A 189 30.65 -26.93 -43.10
N GLU A 190 30.04 -25.84 -43.57
CA GLU A 190 30.32 -25.21 -44.87
C GLU A 190 31.48 -24.19 -44.83
N GLY A 191 32.09 -23.94 -43.67
CA GLY A 191 33.27 -23.10 -43.52
C GLY A 191 33.02 -21.58 -43.57
N ILE A 192 31.76 -21.13 -43.44
CA ILE A 192 31.36 -19.73 -43.69
C ILE A 192 31.39 -18.84 -42.43
N LEU A 193 31.40 -19.39 -41.21
CA LEU A 193 31.24 -18.59 -39.98
C LEU A 193 32.32 -18.85 -38.92
N GLN A 194 33.33 -17.99 -38.90
CA GLN A 194 34.25 -17.80 -37.76
C GLN A 194 33.65 -16.75 -36.80
N GLU A 195 33.12 -17.25 -35.69
CA GLU A 195 32.69 -16.54 -34.47
C GLU A 195 31.34 -15.81 -34.51
N GLU A 196 30.40 -16.21 -33.61
CA GLU A 196 29.77 -15.27 -32.67
C GLU A 196 28.88 -15.96 -31.62
N ILE A 197 28.91 -15.42 -30.40
CA ILE A 197 28.13 -15.81 -29.23
C ILE A 197 26.72 -15.24 -29.37
N VAL A 198 25.72 -16.08 -29.63
CA VAL A 198 24.32 -15.64 -29.63
C VAL A 198 23.80 -15.60 -28.20
N THR A 199 23.51 -14.39 -27.70
CA THR A 199 22.74 -14.21 -26.45
C THR A 199 21.40 -13.57 -26.79
N ILE A 200 20.31 -14.32 -26.69
CA ILE A 200 18.95 -13.77 -26.76
C ILE A 200 18.57 -13.35 -25.33
N ARG A 201 18.29 -12.07 -25.12
CA ARG A 201 17.69 -11.53 -23.88
C ARG A 201 16.19 -11.32 -24.05
#